data_AF-A0A1G3KQ79-F1
#
_entry.id   AF-A0A1G3KQ79-F1
#
_cell.length_a   1.000
_cell.length_b   1.000
_cell.length_c   1.000
_cell.angle_alpha   90.00
_cell.angle_beta   90.00
_cell.angle_gamma   90.00
#
_symmetry.space_group_name_H-M   'P 1'
#
loop_
_entity.id
_entity.type
_entity.pdbx_description
1 polymer ?
#
loop_
_entity_poly.entity_id
_entity_poly.type
_entity_poly.pdbx_seq_one_letter_code
_entity_poly.pdbx_strand_id
1 'polypeptide(L)'
;MIKKLFMVIFAGMTILLSSCIGSMIKSAMISAPYANFISLHSNPKVGDYAVLSSQDDLTTYKYMITSVNDESVFVKLVINSKESEYFNDFYWELETDLKGNVKNAYLVSLNGDRDKLTIATPGKMGYFYPIQAETNELKKFVEENTKEKFKTSAGSFDVKAEFYESIVNYGNVNKLITVMFVNPDVKFLTVANFNMKILNDGTKDVVYSYLIEQGNENTKSK
;
A
#
# COMPACT_ATOMS: atom_id res chain seq x y z
N MET A 1 14.54 -39.31 28.77
CA MET A 1 14.51 -37.92 29.28
C MET A 1 15.24 -36.93 28.37
N ILE A 2 16.46 -37.25 27.87
CA ILE A 2 17.30 -36.35 27.06
C ILE A 2 16.65 -35.88 25.74
N LYS A 3 15.85 -36.71 25.07
CA LYS A 3 15.14 -36.32 23.83
C LYS A 3 14.07 -35.23 24.02
N LYS A 4 13.44 -35.14 25.19
CA LYS A 4 12.43 -34.09 25.47
C LYS A 4 13.07 -32.74 25.77
N LEU A 5 14.25 -32.72 26.38
CA LEU A 5 14.99 -31.49 26.70
C LEU A 5 15.55 -30.81 25.44
N PHE A 6 16.05 -31.57 24.47
CA PHE A 6 16.51 -31.02 23.19
C PHE A 6 15.37 -30.39 22.37
N MET A 7 14.17 -30.98 22.38
CA MET A 7 13.01 -30.44 21.66
C MET A 7 12.52 -29.12 22.27
N VAL A 8 12.58 -28.98 23.61
CA VAL A 8 12.23 -27.74 24.32
C VAL A 8 13.25 -26.64 24.09
N ILE A 9 14.55 -26.95 24.02
CA ILE A 9 15.60 -25.97 23.72
C ILE A 9 15.52 -25.52 22.26
N PHE A 10 15.25 -26.44 21.32
CA PHE A 10 15.08 -26.08 19.91
C PHE A 10 13.81 -25.25 19.69
N ALA A 11 12.68 -25.63 20.30
CA ALA A 11 11.46 -24.83 20.27
C ALA A 11 11.68 -23.45 20.92
N GLY A 12 12.37 -23.39 22.06
CA GLY A 12 12.71 -22.14 22.75
C GLY A 12 13.63 -21.22 21.93
N MET A 13 14.65 -21.76 21.25
CA MET A 13 15.50 -20.97 20.34
C MET A 13 14.75 -20.50 19.09
N THR A 14 13.83 -21.31 18.56
CA THR A 14 13.01 -20.92 17.40
C THR A 14 12.01 -19.82 17.80
N ILE A 15 11.43 -19.89 19.01
CA ILE A 15 10.55 -18.87 19.58
C ILE A 15 11.31 -17.57 19.89
N LEU A 16 12.53 -17.67 20.45
CA LEU A 16 13.37 -16.49 20.73
C LEU A 16 13.81 -15.80 19.43
N LEU A 17 14.27 -16.56 18.43
CA LEU A 17 14.67 -15.99 17.14
C LEU A 17 13.47 -15.40 16.38
N SER A 18 12.31 -16.05 16.39
CA SER A 18 11.09 -15.49 15.77
C SER A 18 10.59 -14.24 16.50
N SER A 19 10.71 -14.17 17.84
CA SER A 19 10.37 -12.95 18.61
C SER A 19 11.33 -11.79 18.32
N CYS A 20 12.61 -12.07 18.15
CA CYS A 20 13.61 -11.07 17.75
C CYS A 20 13.38 -10.60 16.31
N ILE A 21 13.05 -11.51 15.38
CA ILE A 21 12.76 -11.15 13.98
C ILE A 21 11.48 -10.31 13.92
N GLY A 22 10.41 -10.70 14.61
CA GLY A 22 9.15 -9.95 14.66
C GLY A 22 9.34 -8.54 15.23
N SER A 23 10.10 -8.40 16.32
CA SER A 23 10.41 -7.08 16.89
C SER A 23 11.30 -6.22 15.98
N MET A 24 12.27 -6.82 15.28
CA MET A 24 13.07 -6.11 14.27
C MET A 24 12.23 -5.65 13.08
N ILE A 25 11.32 -6.49 12.58
CA ILE A 25 10.40 -6.14 11.48
C ILE A 25 9.46 -5.02 11.92
N LYS A 26 8.84 -5.13 13.09
CA LYS A 26 8.00 -4.06 13.67
C LYS A 26 8.78 -2.76 13.77
N SER A 27 10.02 -2.80 14.29
CA SER A 27 10.89 -1.63 14.38
C SER A 27 11.21 -1.04 13.01
N ALA A 28 11.52 -1.87 12.01
CA ALA A 28 11.75 -1.44 10.64
C ALA A 28 10.51 -0.75 10.05
N MET A 29 9.31 -1.34 10.25
CA MET A 29 8.04 -0.79 9.79
C MET A 29 7.71 0.55 10.47
N ILE A 30 8.01 0.70 11.76
CA ILE A 30 7.81 1.95 12.50
C ILE A 30 8.80 3.03 12.04
N SER A 31 10.04 2.65 11.74
CA SER A 31 11.08 3.60 11.31
C SER A 31 10.88 4.13 9.89
N ALA A 32 10.15 3.39 9.05
CA ALA A 32 9.81 3.82 7.70
C ALA A 32 8.65 4.83 7.74
N PRO A 33 8.77 5.99 7.04
CA PRO A 33 7.66 6.92 6.93
C PRO A 33 6.50 6.28 6.15
N TYR A 34 5.28 6.53 6.59
CA TYR A 34 4.07 6.17 5.85
C TYR A 34 3.81 7.17 4.72
N ALA A 35 3.13 6.72 3.67
CA ALA A 35 2.77 7.58 2.54
C ALA A 35 1.98 8.82 2.99
N ASN A 36 2.24 9.98 2.38
CA ASN A 36 1.48 11.21 2.67
C ASN A 36 0.10 11.25 2.00
N PHE A 37 -0.20 10.30 1.12
CA PHE A 37 -1.39 10.29 0.29
C PHE A 37 -1.89 8.87 0.06
N ILE A 38 -3.20 8.70 0.07
CA ILE A 38 -3.90 7.54 -0.47
C ILE A 38 -5.03 8.04 -1.37
N SER A 39 -5.31 7.33 -2.45
CA SER A 39 -6.41 7.68 -3.33
C SER A 39 -7.75 7.36 -2.68
N LEU A 40 -8.68 8.32 -2.64
CA LEU A 40 -10.03 8.18 -2.09
C LEU A 40 -11.07 8.69 -3.08
N HIS A 41 -12.17 7.95 -3.24
CA HIS A 41 -13.27 8.42 -4.06
C HIS A 41 -14.03 9.59 -3.42
N SER A 42 -14.79 10.32 -4.23
CA SER A 42 -15.43 11.58 -3.84
C SER A 42 -16.56 11.46 -2.81
N ASN A 43 -17.05 10.25 -2.52
CA ASN A 43 -18.15 10.02 -1.58
C ASN A 43 -17.90 8.80 -0.68
N PRO A 44 -16.86 8.86 0.18
CA PRO A 44 -16.47 7.75 1.06
C PRO A 44 -17.60 7.35 1.99
N LYS A 45 -17.90 6.05 2.04
CA LYS A 45 -18.87 5.50 3.00
C LYS A 45 -18.21 4.48 3.91
N VAL A 46 -18.64 4.44 5.16
CA VAL A 46 -18.23 3.38 6.09
C VAL A 46 -18.55 2.02 5.48
N GLY A 47 -17.56 1.12 5.56
CA GLY A 47 -17.59 -0.21 4.96
C GLY A 47 -17.13 -0.26 3.51
N ASP A 48 -16.93 0.87 2.82
CA ASP A 48 -16.33 0.86 1.47
C ASP A 48 -14.92 0.26 1.54
N TYR A 49 -14.62 -0.65 0.62
CA TYR A 49 -13.32 -1.31 0.56
C TYR A 49 -12.83 -1.50 -0.88
N ALA A 50 -11.51 -1.62 -1.02
CA ALA A 50 -10.82 -2.06 -2.23
C ALA A 50 -9.66 -2.99 -1.88
N VAL A 51 -9.44 -4.00 -2.71
CA VAL A 51 -8.33 -4.95 -2.58
C VAL A 51 -7.46 -4.85 -3.82
N LEU A 52 -6.19 -4.53 -3.63
CA LEU A 52 -5.17 -4.50 -4.67
C LEU A 52 -4.27 -5.72 -4.51
N SER A 53 -3.88 -6.37 -5.61
CA SER A 53 -2.91 -7.47 -5.63
C SER A 53 -1.60 -7.00 -6.25
N SER A 54 -0.46 -7.48 -5.76
CA SER A 54 0.83 -7.35 -6.45
C SER A 54 0.83 -8.13 -7.77
N GLN A 55 1.73 -7.78 -8.68
CA GLN A 55 1.91 -8.42 -9.98
C GLN A 55 2.00 -9.96 -9.93
N ASP A 56 2.59 -10.52 -8.88
CA ASP A 56 2.82 -11.96 -8.68
C ASP A 56 1.74 -12.64 -7.83
N ASP A 57 0.71 -11.89 -7.41
CA ASP A 57 -0.35 -12.33 -6.50
C ASP A 57 0.15 -12.90 -5.16
N LEU A 58 1.37 -12.50 -4.75
CA LEU A 58 1.95 -12.90 -3.47
C LEU A 58 1.53 -11.96 -2.35
N THR A 59 1.22 -10.70 -2.64
CA THR A 59 0.82 -9.71 -1.63
C THR A 59 -0.48 -9.02 -2.02
N THR A 60 -1.40 -8.90 -1.07
CA THR A 60 -2.65 -8.16 -1.23
C THR A 60 -2.76 -7.03 -0.21
N TYR A 61 -3.36 -5.93 -0.63
CA TYR A 61 -3.56 -4.72 0.15
C TYR A 61 -5.06 -4.43 0.20
N LYS A 62 -5.68 -4.63 1.36
CA LYS A 62 -7.10 -4.32 1.56
C LYS A 62 -7.23 -3.01 2.31
N TYR A 63 -7.73 -1.99 1.62
CA TYR A 63 -8.13 -0.71 2.20
C TYR A 63 -9.61 -0.76 2.54
N MET A 64 -9.98 -0.25 3.72
CA MET A 64 -11.36 -0.25 4.19
C MET A 64 -11.67 1.02 4.98
N ILE A 65 -12.76 1.69 4.65
CA ILE A 65 -13.22 2.87 5.37
C ILE A 65 -13.93 2.43 6.65
N THR A 66 -13.37 2.79 7.81
CA THR A 66 -13.91 2.42 9.12
C THR A 66 -14.78 3.51 9.73
N SER A 67 -14.52 4.76 9.39
CA SER A 67 -15.29 5.92 9.86
C SER A 67 -15.14 7.09 8.90
N VAL A 68 -16.17 7.94 8.82
CA VAL A 68 -16.18 9.18 8.04
C VAL A 68 -16.82 10.26 8.90
N ASN A 69 -16.19 11.43 8.99
CA ASN A 69 -16.77 12.63 9.56
C ASN A 69 -16.57 13.82 8.61
N ASP A 70 -16.96 15.02 9.05
CA ASP A 70 -16.97 16.22 8.19
C ASP A 70 -15.57 16.63 7.69
N GLU A 71 -14.50 16.22 8.35
CA GLU A 71 -13.13 16.67 8.06
C GLU A 71 -12.15 15.55 7.71
N SER A 72 -12.49 14.31 8.07
CA SER A 72 -11.58 13.18 8.02
C SER A 72 -12.27 11.87 7.59
N VAL A 73 -11.51 11.07 6.85
CA VAL A 73 -11.83 9.67 6.53
C VAL A 73 -10.82 8.78 7.25
N PHE A 74 -11.33 7.80 7.99
CA PHE A 74 -10.53 6.80 8.70
C PHE A 74 -10.48 5.53 7.89
N VAL A 75 -9.26 5.05 7.62
CA VAL A 75 -9.01 3.90 6.76
C VAL A 75 -8.19 2.87 7.50
N LYS A 76 -8.64 1.62 7.46
CA LYS A 76 -7.86 0.44 7.85
C LYS A 76 -7.21 -0.14 6.60
N LEU A 77 -5.90 -0.35 6.64
CA LEU A 77 -5.15 -1.08 5.62
C LEU A 77 -4.64 -2.38 6.22
N VAL A 78 -5.01 -3.51 5.61
CA VAL A 78 -4.47 -4.83 5.92
C VAL A 78 -3.61 -5.29 4.75
N ILE A 79 -2.39 -5.74 5.04
CA ILE A 79 -1.49 -6.33 4.06
C ILE A 79 -1.40 -7.81 4.36
N ASN A 80 -1.78 -8.65 3.40
CA ASN A 80 -1.55 -10.09 3.50
C ASN A 80 -0.47 -10.47 2.50
N SER A 81 0.63 -11.03 2.98
CA SER A 81 1.72 -11.51 2.13
C SER A 81 1.91 -13.01 2.32
N LYS A 82 1.98 -13.75 1.20
CA LYS A 82 2.35 -15.17 1.16
C LYS A 82 3.85 -15.38 1.42
N GLU A 83 4.67 -14.35 1.24
CA GLU A 83 6.12 -14.42 1.42
C GLU A 83 6.56 -14.08 2.85
N SER A 84 5.74 -13.33 3.59
CA SER A 84 6.06 -12.88 4.94
C SER A 84 4.82 -12.84 5.81
N GLU A 85 4.66 -13.87 6.66
CA GLU A 85 3.56 -13.97 7.62
C GLU A 85 3.59 -12.83 8.65
N TYR A 86 4.73 -12.17 8.86
CA TYR A 86 4.88 -11.07 9.81
C TYR A 86 3.96 -9.88 9.51
N PHE A 87 3.60 -9.65 8.24
CA PHE A 87 2.65 -8.58 7.90
C PHE A 87 1.23 -8.90 8.38
N ASN A 88 0.91 -10.19 8.56
CA ASN A 88 -0.41 -10.63 8.98
C ASN A 88 -0.68 -10.35 10.48
N ASP A 89 0.36 -10.04 11.26
CA ASP A 89 0.27 -9.67 12.68
C ASP A 89 -0.03 -8.17 12.92
N PHE A 90 -0.10 -7.39 11.84
CA PHE A 90 -0.31 -5.94 11.92
C PHE A 90 -1.34 -5.44 10.90
N TYR A 91 -1.87 -4.27 11.17
CA TYR A 91 -2.59 -3.46 10.20
C TYR A 91 -2.27 -2.00 10.42
N TRP A 92 -2.62 -1.17 9.44
CA TRP A 92 -2.45 0.26 9.53
C TRP A 92 -3.81 0.92 9.77
N GLU A 93 -3.83 1.90 10.66
CA GLU A 93 -4.91 2.85 10.79
C GLU A 93 -4.45 4.21 10.27
N LEU A 94 -5.23 4.77 9.35
CA LEU A 94 -4.93 6.02 8.70
C LEU A 94 -6.07 6.99 8.99
N GLU A 95 -5.70 8.23 9.31
CA GLU A 95 -6.59 9.37 9.27
C GLU A 95 -6.17 10.23 8.09
N THR A 96 -7.12 10.53 7.22
CA THR A 96 -6.92 11.34 6.02
C THR A 96 -7.91 12.48 5.95
N ASP A 97 -7.60 13.54 5.22
CA ASP A 97 -8.65 14.49 4.81
C ASP A 97 -9.55 13.89 3.72
N LEU A 98 -10.60 14.62 3.34
CA LEU A 98 -11.55 14.20 2.28
C LEU A 98 -10.91 14.06 0.89
N LYS A 99 -9.66 14.52 0.70
CA LYS A 99 -8.90 14.40 -0.54
C LYS A 99 -7.90 13.26 -0.51
N GLY A 100 -7.76 12.54 0.63
CA GLY A 100 -6.82 11.45 0.78
C GLY A 100 -5.43 11.84 1.28
N ASN A 101 -5.21 13.10 1.66
CA ASN A 101 -3.95 13.50 2.31
C ASN A 101 -3.91 12.92 3.73
N VAL A 102 -2.87 12.15 4.04
CA VAL A 102 -2.73 11.46 5.32
C VAL A 102 -2.28 12.45 6.39
N LYS A 103 -3.12 12.61 7.43
CA LYS A 103 -2.85 13.43 8.62
C LYS A 103 -2.12 12.64 9.70
N ASN A 104 -2.58 11.42 9.97
CA ASN A 104 -2.00 10.51 10.94
C ASN A 104 -1.99 9.09 10.40
N ALA A 105 -0.97 8.30 10.76
CA ALA A 105 -0.88 6.89 10.46
C ALA A 105 -0.36 6.15 11.69
N TYR A 106 -0.88 4.95 11.91
CA TYR A 106 -0.50 4.09 13.03
C TYR A 106 -0.32 2.67 12.55
N LEU A 107 0.73 2.01 13.03
CA LEU A 107 0.87 0.56 12.95
C LEU A 107 0.21 -0.03 14.19
N VAL A 108 -0.71 -0.98 13.99
CA VAL A 108 -1.46 -1.62 15.07
C VAL A 108 -1.23 -3.12 15.02
N SER A 109 -0.74 -3.70 16.10
CA SER A 109 -0.62 -5.15 16.23
C SER A 109 -1.94 -5.80 16.64
N LEU A 110 -2.05 -7.12 16.42
CA LEU A 110 -3.25 -7.89 16.79
C LEU A 110 -3.61 -7.84 18.30
N ASN A 111 -2.63 -7.58 19.17
CA ASN A 111 -2.86 -7.39 20.61
C ASN A 111 -3.36 -5.98 20.99
N GLY A 112 -3.47 -5.06 20.02
CA GLY A 112 -3.94 -3.69 20.21
C GLY A 112 -2.86 -2.65 20.48
N ASP A 113 -1.57 -3.01 20.53
CA ASP A 113 -0.51 -2.00 20.63
C ASP A 113 -0.52 -1.12 19.38
N ARG A 114 -0.40 0.20 19.60
CA ARG A 114 -0.58 1.21 18.55
C ARG A 114 0.62 2.15 18.53
N ASP A 115 1.39 2.07 17.46
CA ASP A 115 2.60 2.86 17.25
C ASP A 115 2.36 3.93 16.19
N LYS A 116 2.60 5.20 16.53
CA LYS A 116 2.45 6.31 15.58
C LYS A 116 3.58 6.29 14.56
N LEU A 117 3.21 6.36 13.28
CA LEU A 117 4.15 6.45 12.18
C LEU A 117 4.43 7.90 11.81
N THR A 118 5.64 8.15 11.30
CA THR A 118 5.96 9.44 10.69
C THR A 118 5.34 9.49 9.30
N ILE A 119 4.69 10.60 8.94
CA ILE A 119 4.19 10.79 7.57
C ILE A 119 5.33 11.31 6.68
N ALA A 120 5.43 10.78 5.47
CA ALA A 120 6.44 11.18 4.51
C ALA A 120 6.34 12.68 4.18
N THR A 121 7.50 13.33 4.11
CA THR A 121 7.66 14.75 3.77
C THR A 121 8.46 14.88 2.46
N PRO A 122 8.51 16.06 1.81
CA PRO A 122 9.25 16.25 0.57
C PRO A 122 10.67 15.64 0.61
N GLY A 123 11.00 14.85 -0.40
CA GLY A 123 12.29 14.15 -0.51
C GLY A 123 12.39 12.84 0.29
N LYS A 124 11.32 12.40 0.97
CA LYS A 124 11.26 11.09 1.63
C LYS A 124 10.46 10.08 0.81
N MET A 125 10.87 8.81 0.90
CA MET A 125 10.08 7.69 0.37
C MET A 125 8.65 7.74 0.91
N GLY A 126 7.67 7.54 0.02
CA GLY A 126 6.24 7.64 0.34
C GLY A 126 5.66 9.06 0.23
N TYR A 127 6.46 10.09 -0.06
CA TYR A 127 5.90 11.41 -0.34
C TYR A 127 5.45 11.51 -1.80
N PHE A 128 4.15 11.49 -2.05
CA PHE A 128 3.55 11.66 -3.36
C PHE A 128 3.48 13.16 -3.69
N TYR A 129 4.33 13.59 -4.62
CA TYR A 129 4.27 14.91 -5.24
C TYR A 129 3.64 14.80 -6.64
N PRO A 130 2.46 15.40 -6.89
CA PRO A 130 1.86 15.39 -8.21
C PRO A 130 2.77 16.03 -9.25
N ILE A 131 3.02 15.33 -10.35
CA ILE A 131 3.80 15.82 -11.48
C ILE A 131 3.00 15.70 -12.77
N GLN A 132 3.42 16.43 -13.80
CA GLN A 132 2.91 16.20 -15.15
C GLN A 132 3.70 15.08 -15.84
N ALA A 133 3.12 14.48 -16.87
CA ALA A 133 3.87 13.59 -17.75
C ALA A 133 4.90 14.41 -18.54
N GLU A 134 6.10 14.54 -18.00
CA GLU A 134 7.13 15.42 -18.58
C GLU A 134 7.88 14.77 -19.75
N THR A 135 7.88 13.43 -19.85
CA THR A 135 8.65 12.71 -20.87
C THR A 135 7.76 12.04 -21.92
N ASN A 136 8.26 11.96 -23.16
CA ASN A 136 7.59 11.21 -24.24
C ASN A 136 7.45 9.73 -23.90
N GLU A 137 8.36 9.19 -23.10
CA GLU A 137 8.31 7.80 -22.65
C GLU A 137 7.15 7.54 -21.69
N LEU A 138 6.94 8.39 -20.68
CA LEU A 138 5.81 8.26 -19.76
C LEU A 138 4.47 8.45 -20.49
N LYS A 139 4.42 9.38 -21.45
CA LYS A 139 3.25 9.57 -22.31
C LYS A 139 2.96 8.31 -23.13
N LYS A 140 3.97 7.75 -23.79
CA LYS A 140 3.84 6.51 -24.57
C LYS A 140 3.42 5.33 -23.69
N PHE A 141 4.01 5.19 -22.50
CA PHE A 141 3.63 4.17 -21.52
C PHE A 141 2.14 4.29 -21.16
N VAL A 142 1.66 5.50 -20.87
CA VAL A 142 0.24 5.72 -20.60
C VAL A 142 -0.61 5.40 -21.82
N GLU A 143 -0.26 5.92 -23.00
CA GLU A 143 -1.00 5.62 -24.23
C GLU A 143 -1.11 4.12 -24.50
N GLU A 144 -0.06 3.34 -24.29
CA GLU A 144 -0.09 1.89 -24.47
C GLU A 144 -0.99 1.17 -23.45
N ASN A 145 -1.09 1.71 -22.23
CA ASN A 145 -1.87 1.11 -21.13
C ASN A 145 -3.28 1.69 -20.94
N THR A 146 -3.64 2.79 -21.65
CA THR A 146 -4.97 3.42 -21.59
C THR A 146 -5.73 3.40 -22.92
N LYS A 147 -5.17 2.82 -23.99
CA LYS A 147 -5.84 2.71 -25.31
C LYS A 147 -7.11 1.85 -25.28
N GLU A 148 -7.18 0.91 -24.34
CA GLU A 148 -8.34 0.07 -24.09
C GLU A 148 -8.77 0.19 -22.62
N LYS A 149 -9.96 -0.33 -22.29
CA LYS A 149 -10.38 -0.47 -20.89
C LYS A 149 -9.35 -1.28 -20.12
N PHE A 150 -8.92 -0.78 -18.96
CA PHE A 150 -8.03 -1.51 -18.07
C PHE A 150 -8.82 -2.66 -17.43
N LYS A 151 -8.40 -3.90 -17.70
CA LYS A 151 -9.09 -5.12 -17.23
C LYS A 151 -8.42 -5.68 -15.99
N THR A 152 -9.22 -5.95 -14.98
CA THR A 152 -8.80 -6.61 -13.75
C THR A 152 -9.87 -7.61 -13.31
N SER A 153 -9.60 -8.39 -12.26
CA SER A 153 -10.59 -9.30 -11.67
C SER A 153 -11.82 -8.56 -11.13
N ALA A 154 -11.68 -7.27 -10.79
CA ALA A 154 -12.78 -6.44 -10.30
C ALA A 154 -13.66 -5.85 -11.42
N GLY A 155 -13.24 -5.94 -12.69
CA GLY A 155 -14.00 -5.43 -13.82
C GLY A 155 -13.14 -4.84 -14.95
N SER A 156 -13.79 -4.07 -15.82
CA SER A 156 -13.14 -3.36 -16.92
C SER A 156 -13.43 -1.87 -16.81
N PHE A 157 -12.40 -1.04 -16.74
CA PHE A 157 -12.51 0.36 -16.36
C PHE A 157 -11.93 1.29 -17.43
N ASP A 158 -12.62 2.40 -17.66
CA ASP A 158 -12.05 3.54 -18.38
C ASP A 158 -11.16 4.30 -17.39
N VAL A 159 -9.84 4.32 -17.62
CA VAL A 159 -8.87 4.85 -16.66
C VAL A 159 -8.24 6.15 -17.12
N LYS A 160 -7.89 7.00 -16.16
CA LYS A 160 -7.02 8.16 -16.33
C LYS A 160 -5.70 7.89 -15.62
N ALA A 161 -4.58 8.30 -16.18
CA ALA A 161 -3.30 8.26 -15.48
C ALA A 161 -3.06 9.52 -14.64
N GLU A 162 -2.59 9.32 -13.42
CA GLU A 162 -2.07 10.36 -12.54
C GLU A 162 -0.62 10.02 -12.17
N PHE A 163 0.24 11.03 -12.11
CA PHE A 163 1.68 10.84 -11.97
C PHE A 163 2.16 11.47 -10.68
N TYR A 164 2.98 10.72 -9.97
CA TYR A 164 3.57 11.16 -8.72
C TYR A 164 5.06 10.84 -8.70
N GLU A 165 5.83 11.73 -8.10
CA GLU A 165 7.25 11.53 -7.81
C GLU A 165 7.45 11.50 -6.30
N SER A 166 8.30 10.59 -5.81
CA SER A 166 8.50 10.46 -4.36
C SER A 166 9.94 10.38 -3.85
N ILE A 167 10.87 9.81 -4.61
CA ILE A 167 12.27 9.69 -4.17
C ILE A 167 13.17 10.30 -5.20
N VAL A 168 14.15 11.07 -4.71
CA VAL A 168 15.41 11.29 -5.39
C VAL A 168 16.53 10.80 -4.45
N ASN A 169 17.25 9.73 -4.81
CA ASN A 169 18.40 9.11 -4.13
C ASN A 169 18.17 8.39 -2.77
N TYR A 170 17.73 7.13 -2.79
CA TYR A 170 17.78 6.21 -1.63
C TYR A 170 18.39 4.86 -2.03
N GLY A 171 19.53 4.49 -1.42
CA GLY A 171 20.28 3.29 -1.79
C GLY A 171 20.70 3.34 -3.27
N ASN A 172 20.29 2.33 -4.04
CA ASN A 172 20.52 2.27 -5.49
C ASN A 172 19.41 2.93 -6.32
N VAL A 173 18.34 3.45 -5.70
CA VAL A 173 17.22 4.08 -6.39
C VAL A 173 17.48 5.58 -6.51
N ASN A 174 17.74 6.04 -7.74
CA ASN A 174 17.90 7.46 -8.07
C ASN A 174 16.55 8.15 -8.10
N LYS A 175 15.52 7.57 -8.72
CA LYS A 175 14.20 8.20 -8.84
C LYS A 175 13.07 7.18 -8.73
N LEU A 176 11.97 7.53 -8.08
CA LEU A 176 10.73 6.73 -8.06
C LEU A 176 9.57 7.54 -8.65
N ILE A 177 9.01 7.03 -9.75
CA ILE A 177 7.81 7.56 -10.40
C ILE A 177 6.68 6.57 -10.17
N THR A 178 5.58 7.04 -9.62
CA THR A 178 4.34 6.26 -9.52
C THR A 178 3.34 6.76 -10.55
N VAL A 179 2.87 5.84 -11.39
CA VAL A 179 1.72 6.08 -12.29
C VAL A 179 0.52 5.37 -11.69
N MET A 180 -0.48 6.13 -11.28
CA MET A 180 -1.75 5.60 -10.81
C MET A 180 -2.78 5.65 -11.94
N PHE A 181 -3.35 4.51 -12.29
CA PHE A 181 -4.51 4.43 -13.18
C PHE A 181 -5.76 4.51 -12.34
N VAL A 182 -6.49 5.61 -12.47
CA VAL A 182 -7.63 5.94 -11.65
C VAL A 182 -8.95 5.92 -12.41
N ASN A 183 -10.03 5.53 -11.74
CA ASN A 183 -11.39 5.60 -12.22
C ASN A 183 -12.31 6.10 -11.08
N PRO A 184 -13.19 7.10 -11.33
CA PRO A 184 -14.03 7.71 -10.31
C PRO A 184 -15.06 6.78 -9.68
N ASP A 185 -15.45 5.71 -10.36
CA ASP A 185 -16.41 4.72 -9.89
C ASP A 185 -15.77 3.69 -8.94
N VAL A 186 -14.44 3.70 -8.81
CA VAL A 186 -13.70 2.81 -7.91
C VAL A 186 -13.60 3.42 -6.51
N LYS A 187 -13.88 2.63 -5.47
CA LYS A 187 -13.91 3.10 -4.06
C LYS A 187 -12.63 3.79 -3.60
N PHE A 188 -11.46 3.31 -4.01
CA PHE A 188 -10.20 3.97 -3.68
C PHE A 188 -9.58 4.67 -4.89
N LEU A 189 -10.38 4.96 -5.91
CA LEU A 189 -10.03 5.47 -7.24
C LEU A 189 -9.04 4.61 -8.04
N THR A 190 -8.15 3.87 -7.39
CA THR A 190 -7.06 3.13 -8.00
C THR A 190 -7.53 1.82 -8.61
N VAL A 191 -7.41 1.72 -9.93
CA VAL A 191 -7.53 0.47 -10.69
C VAL A 191 -6.19 -0.25 -10.74
N ALA A 192 -5.09 0.48 -10.93
CA ALA A 192 -3.74 -0.07 -10.90
C ALA A 192 -2.71 1.00 -10.55
N ASN A 193 -1.61 0.58 -9.94
CA ASN A 193 -0.46 1.43 -9.63
C ASN A 193 0.81 0.82 -10.22
N PHE A 194 1.59 1.62 -10.93
CA PHE A 194 2.88 1.23 -11.49
C PHE A 194 3.98 2.08 -10.84
N ASN A 195 4.88 1.41 -10.15
CA ASN A 195 6.02 2.04 -9.47
C ASN A 195 7.26 1.78 -10.31
N MET A 196 7.70 2.80 -11.05
CA MET A 196 8.93 2.77 -11.83
C MET A 196 10.08 3.31 -10.99
N LYS A 197 10.96 2.41 -10.58
CA LYS A 197 12.24 2.73 -9.95
C LYS A 197 13.28 2.95 -11.05
N ILE A 198 13.91 4.11 -11.03
CA ILE A 198 15.08 4.43 -11.86
C ILE A 198 16.29 4.31 -10.95
N LEU A 199 17.19 3.39 -11.26
CA LEU A 199 18.38 3.10 -10.48
C LEU A 199 19.54 4.06 -10.84
N ASN A 200 20.58 4.09 -10.01
CA ASN A 200 21.75 4.96 -10.20
C ASN A 200 22.51 4.72 -11.51
N ASP A 201 22.46 3.50 -12.04
CA ASP A 201 23.05 3.11 -13.32
C ASP A 201 22.13 3.39 -14.53
N GLY A 202 20.94 3.95 -14.28
CA GLY A 202 19.91 4.22 -15.29
C GLY A 202 18.96 3.05 -15.57
N THR A 203 19.16 1.89 -14.93
CA THR A 203 18.26 0.73 -15.03
C THR A 203 16.87 1.08 -14.51
N LYS A 204 15.83 0.55 -15.17
CA LYS A 204 14.43 0.73 -14.79
C LYS A 204 13.85 -0.58 -14.29
N ASP A 205 13.30 -0.57 -13.09
CA ASP A 205 12.54 -1.66 -12.49
C ASP A 205 11.09 -1.20 -12.29
N VAL A 206 10.12 -2.02 -12.70
CA VAL A 206 8.69 -1.67 -12.63
C VAL A 206 8.00 -2.73 -11.80
N VAL A 207 7.40 -2.28 -10.70
CA VAL A 207 6.52 -3.10 -9.86
C VAL A 207 5.12 -2.55 -9.96
N TYR A 208 4.12 -3.39 -10.19
CA TYR A 208 2.74 -2.94 -10.24
C TYR A 208 1.81 -3.72 -9.31
N SER A 209 0.70 -3.06 -8.98
CA SER A 209 -0.45 -3.66 -8.31
C SER A 209 -1.73 -3.27 -9.04
N TYR A 210 -2.75 -4.11 -8.92
CA TYR A 210 -4.01 -3.95 -9.64
C TYR A 210 -5.22 -4.38 -8.80
N LEU A 211 -6.36 -3.76 -9.07
CA LEU A 211 -7.59 -3.91 -8.30
C LEU A 211 -8.21 -5.28 -8.56
N ILE A 212 -8.32 -6.12 -7.54
CA ILE A 212 -8.92 -7.46 -7.68
C ILE A 212 -10.32 -7.56 -7.09
N GLU A 213 -10.68 -6.68 -6.15
CA GLU A 213 -11.99 -6.66 -5.51
C GLU A 213 -12.32 -5.25 -4.99
N GLN A 214 -13.59 -4.88 -4.97
CA GLN A 214 -14.09 -3.70 -4.27
C GLN A 214 -15.56 -3.89 -3.88
N GLY A 215 -16.03 -3.12 -2.90
CA GLY A 215 -17.41 -3.16 -2.49
C GLY A 215 -17.71 -2.32 -1.27
N ASN A 216 -18.82 -2.62 -0.59
CA ASN A 216 -19.16 -2.09 0.71
C ASN A 216 -19.61 -3.23 1.63
N GLU A 217 -18.91 -3.45 2.76
CA GLU A 217 -19.20 -4.56 3.68
C GLU A 217 -20.61 -4.46 4.29
N ASN A 218 -21.14 -3.25 4.45
CA ASN A 218 -22.49 -3.01 4.98
C ASN A 218 -23.61 -3.25 3.95
N THR A 219 -23.26 -3.42 2.68
CA THR A 219 -24.23 -3.74 1.60
C THR A 219 -24.32 -5.23 1.29
N LYS A 220 -23.57 -6.08 2.01
CA LYS A 220 -23.79 -7.53 1.99
C LYS A 220 -25.07 -7.86 2.78
N SER A 221 -26.23 -7.59 2.18
CA SER A 221 -27.55 -8.00 2.70
C SER A 221 -28.33 -8.80 1.66
N LYS A 222 -28.55 -10.07 2.01
CA LYS A 222 -29.42 -11.12 1.42
C LYS A 222 -28.86 -11.94 0.27
#